data_AF-A0A921BPN9-F1
#
_entry.id   AF-A0A921BPN9-F1
#
_cell.length_a   1.000
_cell.length_b   1.000
_cell.length_c   1.000
_cell.angle_alpha   90.00
_cell.angle_beta   90.00
_cell.angle_gamma   90.00
#
_symmetry.space_group_name_H-M   'P 1'
#
loop_
_entity.id
_entity.type
_entity.pdbx_description
1 polymer ?
#
loop_
_entity_poly.entity_id
_entity_poly.type
_entity_poly.pdbx_seq_one_letter_code
_entity_poly.pdbx_strand_id
1 'polypeptide(L)'
;MLFCNFRFFCLLFGLVVTFTQVLGQNANSLDDLQVLEGDQRQLLWNHLTSQCDRLDRQRAERLAKALKSPAALKQHLTKLRDDYHNILGSFPKKQPLNAKVTGKLDGTSYRVEKVLFESLPNHHVTALLYLPANGEGPWPGVLFACGHSANGKAYPPYQTACALLAQNGFVVLSYDPISQGERTQLPKAARYGTTTHTLLNHGARLTGRSVVWYSAWDGIRSIDYLLSRPEVDRSKPVGMTGTSGGGTQTTFLMALDDRIGPAAPSCYTMQRTDKFRGESGPSDGCQHLAGEGLHGIDHIDYSLMRFPRPTAILAATQDFFEIDSTRETVRDAKAVFGALGQADRFAFFEADTTHGMHVGHRQEATRWMRQWLYNDSSPVTEPKDIRLFTDAELQVTRTGQVHNDFPDEANVADISLRLASRLETKRRRFWAGNPAKALAKVRKLIGLPENLPQTRVKRGSQAQTDWARIDKFTLQRAGDMPVPALLFRPPGNTSQALDVVIYADGRGMRSAATLTARSRNW
;
A
#
# COMPACT_ATOMS: atom_id res chain seq x y z
N MET A 1 -7.29 -23.51 79.83
CA MET A 1 -7.78 -24.75 80.46
C MET A 1 -9.30 -24.69 80.50
N LEU A 2 -9.93 -25.75 79.97
CA LEU A 2 -11.36 -26.13 79.98
C LEU A 2 -12.36 -25.15 79.32
N PHE A 3 -12.93 -25.41 78.14
CA PHE A 3 -13.80 -26.48 77.61
C PHE A 3 -15.32 -26.33 77.87
N CYS A 4 -16.03 -26.62 76.78
CA CYS A 4 -17.43 -27.06 76.62
C CYS A 4 -18.56 -26.00 76.66
N ASN A 5 -19.66 -26.15 75.94
CA ASN A 5 -19.98 -26.80 74.65
C ASN A 5 -21.44 -26.42 74.31
N PHE A 6 -21.67 -26.08 73.05
CA PHE A 6 -22.92 -25.98 72.29
C PHE A 6 -24.11 -26.88 72.72
N ARG A 7 -25.34 -26.31 72.63
CA ARG A 7 -26.53 -27.01 72.08
C ARG A 7 -27.57 -26.04 71.49
N PHE A 8 -27.75 -26.16 70.17
CA PHE A 8 -28.92 -25.97 69.29
C PHE A 8 -30.08 -25.06 69.71
N PHE A 9 -30.36 -24.04 68.88
CA PHE A 9 -31.73 -23.58 68.61
C PHE A 9 -31.89 -23.24 67.12
N CYS A 10 -32.85 -23.90 66.48
CA CYS A 10 -33.29 -23.62 65.11
C CYS A 10 -33.94 -22.24 65.04
N LEU A 11 -33.53 -21.39 64.09
CA LEU A 11 -34.23 -20.16 63.75
C LEU A 11 -34.32 -20.03 62.23
N LEU A 12 -35.57 -20.02 61.75
CA LEU A 12 -35.97 -19.66 60.39
C LEU A 12 -35.33 -18.33 60.00
N PHE A 13 -34.54 -18.30 58.93
CA PHE A 13 -34.23 -17.07 58.21
C PHE A 13 -35.20 -16.92 57.04
N GLY A 14 -36.10 -15.93 57.17
CA GLY A 14 -36.99 -15.50 56.10
C GLY A 14 -36.20 -14.90 54.94
N LEU A 15 -36.55 -15.34 53.73
CA LEU A 15 -36.05 -14.85 52.46
C LEU A 15 -36.59 -13.43 52.21
N VAL A 16 -35.79 -12.39 52.44
CA VAL A 16 -36.13 -11.03 51.99
C VAL A 16 -35.65 -10.89 50.54
N VAL A 17 -36.58 -11.05 49.59
CA VAL A 17 -36.37 -10.67 48.20
C VAL A 17 -36.51 -9.15 48.14
N THR A 18 -35.40 -8.43 48.17
CA THR A 18 -35.36 -7.00 47.82
C THR A 18 -35.49 -6.86 46.31
N PHE A 19 -36.69 -6.51 45.84
CA PHE A 19 -36.87 -5.90 44.52
C PHE A 19 -36.25 -4.51 44.56
N THR A 20 -35.01 -4.37 44.10
CA THR A 20 -34.45 -3.06 43.76
C THR A 20 -35.05 -2.61 42.43
N GLN A 21 -36.11 -1.80 42.50
CA GLN A 21 -36.47 -0.92 41.39
C GLN A 21 -35.30 0.05 41.18
N VAL A 22 -34.57 -0.10 40.07
CA VAL A 22 -33.61 0.89 39.62
C VAL A 22 -34.39 2.11 39.17
N LEU A 23 -34.50 3.10 40.05
CA LEU A 23 -34.99 4.43 39.72
C LEU A 23 -34.04 5.05 38.69
N GLY A 24 -34.59 5.47 37.55
CA GLY A 24 -33.83 6.11 36.47
C GLY A 24 -33.18 7.40 36.96
N GLN A 25 -31.86 7.50 36.78
CA GLN A 25 -31.14 8.76 36.93
C GLN A 25 -31.50 9.68 35.75
N ASN A 26 -31.74 10.96 36.03
CA ASN A 26 -31.85 11.99 35.00
C ASN A 26 -30.49 12.12 34.29
N ALA A 27 -30.40 11.65 33.04
CA ALA A 27 -29.17 11.64 32.27
C ALA A 27 -28.86 13.06 31.73
N ASN A 28 -28.17 13.87 32.53
CA ASN A 28 -27.59 15.14 32.10
C ASN A 28 -26.09 15.01 31.76
N SER A 29 -25.50 13.82 31.88
CA SER A 29 -24.06 13.62 31.73
C SER A 29 -23.70 12.91 30.42
N LEU A 30 -22.57 13.31 29.82
CA LEU A 30 -22.07 12.74 28.56
C LEU A 30 -21.60 11.27 28.71
N ASP A 31 -21.42 10.79 29.94
CA ASP A 31 -21.04 9.40 30.26
C ASP A 31 -22.22 8.43 30.09
N ASP A 32 -23.45 8.95 30.09
CA ASP A 32 -24.68 8.18 29.95
C ASP A 32 -24.87 7.58 28.55
N LEU A 33 -24.02 7.89 27.57
CA LEU A 33 -24.09 7.35 26.20
C LEU A 33 -22.98 6.34 25.90
N GLN A 34 -22.03 6.11 26.82
CA GLN A 34 -20.99 5.12 26.63
C GLN A 34 -21.56 3.70 26.75
N VAL A 35 -21.28 2.85 25.76
CA VAL A 35 -21.78 1.46 25.67
C VAL A 35 -20.72 0.42 26.06
N LEU A 36 -19.46 0.65 25.67
CA LEU A 36 -18.33 -0.22 26.01
C LEU A 36 -17.46 0.44 27.07
N GLU A 37 -17.04 -0.32 28.07
CA GLU A 37 -16.17 0.14 29.17
C GLU A 37 -14.70 0.11 28.76
N GLY A 38 -13.87 1.03 29.28
CA GLY A 38 -12.43 1.08 28.99
C GLY A 38 -12.06 1.75 27.65
N ASP A 39 -10.77 1.73 27.30
CA ASP A 39 -10.28 2.35 26.06
C ASP A 39 -10.59 1.47 24.84
N GLN A 40 -11.52 1.94 24.01
CA GLN A 40 -11.99 1.24 22.82
C GLN A 40 -11.28 1.66 21.55
N ARG A 41 -10.34 2.61 21.62
CA ARG A 41 -9.67 3.18 20.44
C ARG A 41 -8.88 2.13 19.66
N GLN A 42 -8.48 1.04 20.31
CA GLN A 42 -7.67 -0.02 19.72
C GLN A 42 -8.46 -1.27 19.32
N LEU A 43 -9.78 -1.34 19.50
CA LEU A 43 -10.54 -2.57 19.19
C LEU A 43 -10.44 -2.97 17.72
N LEU A 44 -10.75 -2.04 16.81
CA LEU A 44 -10.71 -2.30 15.38
C LEU A 44 -9.28 -2.65 14.95
N TRP A 45 -8.31 -1.89 15.46
CA TRP A 45 -6.90 -2.12 15.21
C TRP A 45 -6.46 -3.54 15.62
N ASN A 46 -6.71 -3.94 16.87
CA ASN A 46 -6.37 -5.26 17.38
C ASN A 46 -7.06 -6.37 16.59
N HIS A 47 -8.33 -6.18 16.21
CA HIS A 47 -9.05 -7.14 15.39
C HIS A 47 -8.38 -7.31 14.01
N LEU A 48 -8.11 -6.22 13.30
CA LEU A 48 -7.45 -6.26 11.98
C LEU A 48 -6.02 -6.83 12.06
N THR A 49 -5.27 -6.48 13.10
CA THR A 49 -3.93 -7.01 13.36
C THR A 49 -3.95 -8.52 13.64
N SER A 50 -4.95 -9.02 14.37
CA SER A 50 -5.11 -10.47 14.59
C SER A 50 -5.48 -11.24 13.31
N GLN A 51 -6.19 -10.60 12.38
CA GLN A 51 -6.44 -11.18 11.06
C GLN A 51 -5.16 -11.25 10.24
N CYS A 52 -4.33 -10.21 10.30
CA CYS A 52 -3.01 -10.18 9.68
C CYS A 52 -2.13 -11.32 10.21
N ASP A 53 -2.05 -11.50 11.53
CA ASP A 53 -1.32 -12.61 12.17
C ASP A 53 -1.69 -13.99 11.61
N ARG A 54 -3.00 -14.21 11.45
CA ARG A 54 -3.50 -15.47 10.92
C ARG A 54 -3.07 -15.66 9.46
N LEU A 55 -3.10 -14.62 8.66
CA LEU A 55 -2.69 -14.67 7.26
C LEU A 55 -1.18 -14.90 7.11
N ASP A 56 -0.37 -14.29 7.98
CA ASP A 56 1.09 -14.46 7.99
C ASP A 56 1.48 -15.89 8.38
N ARG A 57 0.83 -16.47 9.41
CA ARG A 57 1.02 -17.90 9.74
C ARG A 57 0.65 -18.82 8.58
N GLN A 58 -0.49 -18.55 7.93
CA GLN A 58 -0.90 -19.32 6.75
C GLN A 58 0.10 -19.17 5.58
N ARG A 59 0.71 -18.00 5.40
CA ARG A 59 1.77 -17.79 4.41
C ARG A 59 2.99 -18.64 4.75
N ALA A 60 3.47 -18.58 6.00
CA ALA A 60 4.61 -19.36 6.46
C ALA A 60 4.37 -20.88 6.29
N GLU A 61 3.19 -21.39 6.63
CA GLU A 61 2.80 -22.78 6.42
C GLU A 61 2.81 -23.18 4.93
N ARG A 62 2.28 -22.32 4.05
CA ARG A 62 2.31 -22.55 2.59
C ARG A 62 3.73 -22.63 2.06
N LEU A 63 4.59 -21.69 2.46
CA LEU A 63 5.99 -21.66 2.03
C LEU A 63 6.77 -22.87 2.57
N ALA A 64 6.61 -23.20 3.86
CA ALA A 64 7.25 -24.38 4.46
C ALA A 64 6.83 -25.69 3.78
N LYS A 65 5.55 -25.81 3.38
CA LYS A 65 5.09 -26.95 2.59
C LYS A 65 5.71 -26.96 1.19
N ALA A 66 5.81 -25.80 0.54
CA ALA A 66 6.38 -25.66 -0.80
C ALA A 66 7.87 -26.01 -0.83
N LEU A 67 8.63 -25.63 0.20
CA LEU A 67 10.07 -25.92 0.34
C LEU A 67 10.40 -27.43 0.42
N LYS A 68 9.41 -28.31 0.62
CA LYS A 68 9.64 -29.76 0.69
C LYS A 68 10.07 -30.39 -0.64
N SER A 69 9.82 -29.74 -1.78
CA SER A 69 10.35 -30.20 -3.07
C SER A 69 10.46 -29.08 -4.10
N PRO A 70 11.41 -29.17 -5.06
CA PRO A 70 11.52 -28.18 -6.13
C PRO A 70 10.24 -28.01 -6.96
N ALA A 71 9.47 -29.08 -7.17
CA ALA A 71 8.22 -29.04 -7.93
C ALA A 71 7.13 -28.27 -7.16
N ALA A 72 6.95 -28.57 -5.86
CA ALA A 72 5.99 -27.85 -5.02
C ALA A 72 6.35 -26.37 -4.89
N LEU A 73 7.64 -26.06 -4.79
CA LEU A 73 8.12 -24.69 -4.77
C LEU A 73 7.82 -23.94 -6.07
N LYS A 74 8.15 -24.51 -7.24
CA LYS A 74 7.82 -23.90 -8.55
C LYS A 74 6.31 -23.65 -8.71
N GLN A 75 5.47 -24.58 -8.26
CA GLN A 75 4.01 -24.41 -8.27
C GLN A 75 3.57 -23.26 -7.37
N HIS A 76 4.16 -23.15 -6.17
CA HIS A 76 3.88 -22.05 -5.24
C HIS A 76 4.26 -20.69 -5.84
N LEU A 77 5.44 -20.56 -6.46
CA LEU A 77 5.88 -19.33 -7.11
C LEU A 77 4.98 -18.94 -8.29
N THR A 78 4.56 -19.92 -9.10
CA THR A 78 3.60 -19.69 -10.20
C THR A 78 2.27 -19.18 -9.66
N LYS A 79 1.76 -19.79 -8.59
CA LYS A 79 0.52 -19.35 -7.95
C LYS A 79 0.62 -17.92 -7.40
N LEU A 80 1.74 -17.56 -6.77
CA LEU A 80 1.95 -16.19 -6.29
C LEU A 80 1.92 -15.17 -7.45
N ARG A 81 2.57 -15.50 -8.57
CA ARG A 81 2.55 -14.67 -9.78
C ARG A 81 1.14 -14.49 -10.33
N ASP A 82 0.38 -15.59 -10.45
CA ASP A 82 -0.98 -15.56 -10.98
C ASP A 82 -1.92 -14.76 -10.05
N ASP A 83 -1.80 -14.94 -8.73
CA ASP A 83 -2.53 -14.18 -7.74
C ASP A 83 -2.19 -12.68 -7.82
N TYR A 84 -0.91 -12.32 -7.98
CA TYR A 84 -0.48 -10.93 -8.16
C TYR A 84 -1.11 -10.29 -9.41
N HIS A 85 -1.05 -10.94 -10.57
CA HIS A 85 -1.69 -10.43 -11.78
C HIS A 85 -3.21 -10.28 -11.62
N ASN A 86 -3.85 -11.22 -10.92
CA ASN A 86 -5.29 -11.18 -10.66
C ASN A 86 -5.70 -10.01 -9.77
N ILE A 87 -4.95 -9.71 -8.69
CA ILE A 87 -5.28 -8.60 -7.80
C ILE A 87 -4.92 -7.23 -8.40
N LEU A 88 -3.86 -7.16 -9.21
CA LEU A 88 -3.47 -5.92 -9.89
C LEU A 88 -4.47 -5.57 -10.98
N GLY A 89 -4.93 -6.57 -11.74
CA GLY A 89 -5.85 -6.40 -12.85
C GLY A 89 -5.16 -6.12 -14.19
N SER A 90 -5.95 -6.00 -15.24
CA SER A 90 -5.44 -5.85 -16.60
C SER A 90 -5.08 -4.40 -16.95
N PHE A 91 -4.16 -4.26 -17.91
CA PHE A 91 -3.78 -2.98 -18.49
C PHE A 91 -4.52 -2.71 -19.81
N PRO A 92 -4.71 -1.43 -20.20
CA PRO A 92 -5.26 -1.10 -21.51
C PRO A 92 -4.29 -1.48 -22.63
N LYS A 93 -4.79 -1.50 -23.86
CA LYS A 93 -3.92 -1.59 -25.04
C LYS A 93 -2.96 -0.40 -25.06
N LYS A 94 -1.67 -0.68 -25.30
CA LYS A 94 -0.63 0.33 -25.47
C LYS A 94 -0.99 1.26 -26.64
N GLN A 95 -0.84 2.57 -26.42
CA GLN A 95 -1.00 3.63 -27.43
C GLN A 95 0.38 4.18 -27.82
N PRO A 96 0.50 5.05 -28.84
CA PRO A 96 1.76 5.77 -29.10
C PRO A 96 2.25 6.52 -27.86
N LEU A 97 3.57 6.54 -27.63
CA LEU A 97 4.17 7.28 -26.51
C LEU A 97 4.19 8.80 -26.73
N ASN A 98 4.06 9.27 -27.98
CA ASN A 98 4.20 10.69 -28.34
C ASN A 98 5.44 11.37 -27.72
N ALA A 99 6.54 10.61 -27.62
CA ALA A 99 7.71 11.02 -26.86
C ALA A 99 8.47 12.17 -27.54
N LYS A 100 8.96 13.11 -26.75
CA LYS A 100 9.74 14.27 -27.18
C LYS A 100 10.95 14.47 -26.27
N VAL A 101 12.10 14.74 -26.87
CA VAL A 101 13.27 15.27 -26.14
C VAL A 101 13.13 16.78 -26.07
N THR A 102 13.03 17.35 -24.87
CA THR A 102 12.80 18.78 -24.64
C THR A 102 14.07 19.56 -24.31
N GLY A 103 15.19 18.87 -24.11
CA GLY A 103 16.49 19.48 -23.92
C GLY A 103 17.58 18.46 -23.66
N LYS A 104 18.83 18.90 -23.72
CA LYS A 104 20.02 18.09 -23.43
C LYS A 104 20.97 18.86 -22.53
N LEU A 105 21.62 18.15 -21.63
CA LEU A 105 22.60 18.71 -20.69
C LEU A 105 23.87 17.85 -20.71
N ASP A 106 25.01 18.51 -20.58
CA ASP A 106 26.33 17.87 -20.53
C ASP A 106 26.83 17.82 -19.08
N GLY A 107 26.93 16.61 -18.55
CA GLY A 107 27.44 16.31 -17.20
C GLY A 107 28.94 16.02 -17.17
N THR A 108 29.65 16.26 -18.27
CA THR A 108 31.07 15.98 -18.52
C THR A 108 31.40 14.49 -18.62
N SER A 109 31.00 13.70 -17.63
CA SER A 109 31.23 12.24 -17.55
C SER A 109 30.00 11.41 -17.94
N TYR A 110 28.87 12.07 -18.13
CA TYR A 110 27.61 11.52 -18.64
C TYR A 110 26.82 12.64 -19.33
N ARG A 111 25.76 12.29 -20.06
CA ARG A 111 24.84 13.25 -20.68
C ARG A 111 23.42 13.01 -20.19
N VAL A 112 22.58 14.04 -20.20
CA VAL A 112 21.15 13.92 -19.85
C VAL A 112 20.30 14.42 -21.00
N GLU A 113 19.31 13.65 -21.41
CA GLU A 113 18.19 14.14 -22.22
C GLU A 113 16.95 14.31 -21.34
N LYS A 114 16.27 15.45 -21.49
CA LYS A 114 14.98 15.72 -20.86
C LYS A 114 13.88 15.16 -21.75
N VAL A 115 13.03 14.32 -21.20
CA VAL A 115 12.06 13.53 -21.98
C VAL A 115 10.66 13.74 -21.45
N LEU A 116 9.74 14.00 -22.36
CA LEU A 116 8.31 14.00 -22.11
C LEU A 116 7.65 12.91 -22.96
N PHE A 117 6.75 12.10 -22.40
CA PHE A 117 5.96 11.13 -23.16
C PHE A 117 4.61 10.86 -22.47
N GLU A 118 3.70 10.19 -23.16
CA GLU A 118 2.38 9.80 -22.65
C GLU A 118 2.36 8.33 -22.23
N SER A 119 1.96 8.05 -20.98
CA SER A 119 1.70 6.67 -20.54
C SER A 119 0.26 6.26 -20.84
N LEU A 120 -0.69 7.19 -20.75
CA LEU A 120 -2.07 7.10 -21.25
C LEU A 120 -2.37 8.34 -22.09
N PRO A 121 -3.41 8.34 -22.95
CA PRO A 121 -3.79 9.53 -23.70
C PRO A 121 -3.97 10.74 -22.79
N ASN A 122 -3.21 11.80 -23.08
CA ASN A 122 -3.14 13.04 -22.32
C ASN A 122 -2.74 12.84 -20.85
N HIS A 123 -1.96 11.81 -20.54
CA HIS A 123 -1.39 11.61 -19.21
C HIS A 123 0.12 11.56 -19.34
N HIS A 124 0.75 12.72 -19.13
CA HIS A 124 2.16 12.89 -19.40
C HIS A 124 3.04 12.38 -18.26
N VAL A 125 4.17 11.80 -18.65
CA VAL A 125 5.29 11.39 -17.80
C VAL A 125 6.50 12.22 -18.20
N THR A 126 7.11 12.86 -17.21
CA THR A 126 8.36 13.62 -17.32
C THR A 126 9.51 12.74 -16.83
N ALA A 127 10.59 12.69 -17.60
CA ALA A 127 11.72 11.82 -17.35
C ALA A 127 13.06 12.44 -17.74
N LEU A 128 14.14 11.88 -17.20
CA LEU A 128 15.52 12.18 -17.53
C LEU A 128 16.18 10.88 -18.02
N LEU A 129 16.74 10.93 -19.22
CA LEU A 129 17.51 9.83 -19.80
C LEU A 129 18.99 10.15 -19.66
N TYR A 130 19.67 9.44 -18.75
CA TYR A 130 21.10 9.53 -18.55
C TYR A 130 21.81 8.58 -19.52
N LEU A 131 22.80 9.10 -20.23
CA LEU A 131 23.57 8.41 -21.25
C LEU A 131 25.05 8.40 -20.88
N PRO A 132 25.79 7.32 -21.14
CA PRO A 132 27.25 7.35 -21.09
C PRO A 132 27.80 8.49 -21.96
N ALA A 133 28.83 9.20 -21.49
CA ALA A 133 29.46 10.27 -22.26
C ALA A 133 30.34 9.74 -23.41
N ASN A 134 31.01 8.60 -23.17
CA ASN A 134 32.02 8.02 -24.05
C ASN A 134 31.64 6.60 -24.48
N GLY A 135 32.24 6.14 -25.58
CA GLY A 135 32.06 4.80 -26.14
C GLY A 135 31.01 4.75 -27.25
N GLU A 136 31.03 3.65 -27.99
CA GLU A 136 30.06 3.33 -29.03
C GLU A 136 29.12 2.27 -28.46
N GLY A 137 27.89 2.67 -28.14
CA GLY A 137 26.84 1.74 -27.70
C GLY A 137 26.51 0.68 -28.78
N PRO A 138 25.44 -0.11 -28.59
CA PRO A 138 24.39 0.07 -27.59
C PRO A 138 24.79 -0.43 -26.20
N TRP A 139 24.15 0.10 -25.16
CA TRP A 139 24.40 -0.22 -23.76
C TRP A 139 23.17 -0.86 -23.09
N PRO A 140 23.32 -1.71 -22.07
CA PRO A 140 22.19 -2.21 -21.30
C PRO A 140 21.38 -1.05 -20.70
N GLY A 141 20.06 -1.17 -20.74
CA GLY A 141 19.15 -0.19 -20.15
C GLY A 141 18.90 -0.45 -18.67
N VAL A 142 18.80 0.60 -17.87
CA VAL A 142 18.35 0.55 -16.47
C VAL A 142 17.19 1.52 -16.26
N LEU A 143 16.11 1.04 -15.65
CA LEU A 143 15.04 1.90 -15.16
C LEU A 143 15.32 2.28 -13.70
N PHE A 144 15.34 3.58 -13.42
CA PHE A 144 15.45 4.10 -12.06
C PHE A 144 14.09 4.66 -11.61
N ALA A 145 13.50 4.07 -10.58
CA ALA A 145 12.25 4.55 -10.01
C ALA A 145 12.54 5.52 -8.84
N CYS A 146 11.96 6.73 -8.89
CA CYS A 146 12.11 7.71 -7.83
C CYS A 146 11.24 7.37 -6.61
N GLY A 147 11.76 7.66 -5.41
CA GLY A 147 10.99 7.62 -4.16
C GLY A 147 10.23 8.90 -3.89
N HIS A 148 9.80 9.07 -2.63
CA HIS A 148 8.94 10.17 -2.18
C HIS A 148 9.67 11.51 -2.00
N SER A 149 10.40 11.97 -3.02
CA SER A 149 10.95 13.33 -3.09
C SER A 149 9.94 14.31 -3.69
N ALA A 150 9.92 15.55 -3.19
CA ALA A 150 9.02 16.59 -3.70
C ALA A 150 9.33 16.94 -5.16
N ASN A 151 10.62 17.11 -5.48
CA ASN A 151 11.11 17.41 -6.84
C ASN A 151 11.38 16.16 -7.70
N GLY A 152 10.91 14.98 -7.27
CA GLY A 152 10.93 13.75 -8.07
C GLY A 152 12.32 13.39 -8.59
N LYS A 153 12.44 13.25 -9.92
CA LYS A 153 13.66 12.86 -10.64
C LYS A 153 14.83 13.86 -10.48
N ALA A 154 14.57 15.09 -10.05
CA ALA A 154 15.61 16.11 -9.82
C ALA A 154 16.28 15.98 -8.44
N TYR A 155 15.80 15.09 -7.56
CA TYR A 155 16.37 14.93 -6.22
C TYR A 155 17.86 14.51 -6.27
N PRO A 156 18.80 15.22 -5.60
CA PRO A 156 20.24 14.99 -5.80
C PRO A 156 20.71 13.55 -5.62
N PRO A 157 20.31 12.78 -4.57
CA PRO A 157 20.68 11.37 -4.45
C PRO A 157 20.24 10.49 -5.62
N TYR A 158 19.12 10.82 -6.28
CA TYR A 158 18.64 10.09 -7.46
C TYR A 158 19.43 10.46 -8.71
N GLN A 159 19.77 11.75 -8.86
CA GLN A 159 20.69 12.19 -9.91
C GLN A 159 22.04 11.48 -9.79
N THR A 160 22.62 11.44 -8.58
CA THR A 160 23.91 10.76 -8.31
C THR A 160 23.84 9.28 -8.68
N ALA A 161 22.76 8.58 -8.31
CA ALA A 161 22.58 7.17 -8.65
C ALA A 161 22.50 6.93 -10.17
N CYS A 162 21.73 7.76 -10.88
CA CYS A 162 21.57 7.65 -12.33
C CYS A 162 22.86 8.01 -13.07
N ALA A 163 23.56 9.04 -12.62
CA ALA A 163 24.86 9.44 -13.16
C ALA A 163 25.92 8.35 -12.95
N LEU A 164 25.99 7.75 -11.75
CA LEU A 164 26.92 6.65 -11.46
C LEU A 164 26.67 5.43 -12.35
N LEU A 165 25.40 5.04 -12.53
CA LEU A 165 25.04 3.99 -13.49
C LEU A 165 25.46 4.36 -14.92
N ALA A 166 25.21 5.60 -15.37
CA ALA A 166 25.61 6.04 -16.70
C ALA A 166 27.13 6.05 -16.92
N GLN A 167 27.89 6.49 -15.92
CA GLN A 167 29.36 6.43 -15.91
C GLN A 167 29.89 4.98 -15.96
N ASN A 168 29.09 4.02 -15.48
CA ASN A 168 29.38 2.58 -15.53
C ASN A 168 28.77 1.89 -16.76
N GLY A 169 28.43 2.65 -17.80
CA GLY A 169 28.03 2.12 -19.11
C GLY A 169 26.55 1.81 -19.25
N PHE A 170 25.66 2.29 -18.39
CA PHE A 170 24.21 2.05 -18.55
C PHE A 170 23.49 3.22 -19.21
N VAL A 171 22.44 2.95 -19.99
CA VAL A 171 21.45 3.97 -20.35
C VAL A 171 20.36 3.96 -19.30
N VAL A 172 20.20 5.04 -18.55
CA VAL A 172 19.33 5.08 -17.36
C VAL A 172 18.15 6.00 -17.58
N LEU A 173 16.93 5.51 -17.43
CA LEU A 173 15.73 6.34 -17.44
C LEU A 173 15.20 6.52 -16.02
N SER A 174 15.17 7.77 -15.55
CA SER A 174 14.55 8.18 -14.28
C SER A 174 13.30 9.00 -14.58
N TYR A 175 12.17 8.71 -13.95
CA TYR A 175 10.89 9.37 -14.27
C TYR A 175 10.15 9.84 -13.01
N ASP A 176 9.41 10.94 -13.14
CA ASP A 176 8.61 11.46 -12.04
C ASP A 176 7.45 10.50 -11.74
N PRO A 177 7.29 10.05 -10.47
CA PRO A 177 6.13 9.29 -10.06
C PRO A 177 4.84 10.13 -10.13
N ILE A 178 3.71 9.46 -10.01
CA ILE A 178 2.40 10.10 -10.00
C ILE A 178 2.32 11.13 -8.89
N SER A 179 1.84 12.35 -9.19
CA SER A 179 1.69 13.40 -8.19
C SER A 179 2.99 13.80 -7.46
N GLN A 180 4.13 13.68 -8.14
CA GLN A 180 5.45 14.13 -7.69
C GLN A 180 6.19 14.86 -8.81
N GLY A 181 7.21 15.66 -8.47
CA GLY A 181 7.99 16.42 -9.45
C GLY A 181 7.10 17.32 -10.31
N GLU A 182 7.24 17.21 -11.62
CA GLU A 182 6.47 18.00 -12.59
C GLU A 182 5.03 17.47 -12.81
N ARG A 183 4.61 16.46 -12.04
CA ARG A 183 3.33 15.76 -12.21
C ARG A 183 2.38 15.95 -11.04
N THR A 184 2.52 17.02 -10.26
CA THR A 184 1.70 17.26 -9.06
C THR A 184 0.23 17.40 -9.42
N GLN A 185 -0.64 16.58 -8.83
CA GLN A 185 -2.09 16.57 -9.09
C GLN A 185 -2.90 17.21 -7.95
N LEU A 186 -2.32 17.28 -6.75
CA LEU A 186 -2.96 17.82 -5.55
C LEU A 186 -1.98 18.78 -4.84
N PRO A 187 -1.76 20.00 -5.38
CA PRO A 187 -0.73 20.92 -4.89
C PRO A 187 -0.98 21.46 -3.47
N LYS A 188 -2.22 21.33 -2.95
CA LYS A 188 -2.60 21.73 -1.59
C LYS A 188 -2.46 20.62 -0.54
N ALA A 189 -1.97 19.44 -0.92
CA ALA A 189 -1.81 18.33 0.00
C ALA A 189 -0.67 18.59 1.01
N ALA A 190 -0.83 18.12 2.25
CA ALA A 190 0.12 18.37 3.33
C ALA A 190 1.53 17.76 3.10
N ARG A 191 1.62 16.66 2.35
CA ARG A 191 2.88 16.04 1.92
C ARG A 191 2.79 15.54 0.48
N TYR A 192 3.83 15.82 -0.32
CA TYR A 192 3.98 15.33 -1.69
C TYR A 192 4.21 13.82 -1.73
N GLY A 193 3.78 13.18 -2.82
CA GLY A 193 3.85 11.73 -3.00
C GLY A 193 2.92 11.00 -2.03
N THR A 194 3.29 10.88 -0.75
CA THR A 194 2.58 10.08 0.26
C THR A 194 1.09 10.45 0.44
N THR A 195 0.78 11.68 0.88
CA THR A 195 -0.63 12.09 1.10
C THR A 195 -1.40 12.06 -0.20
N THR A 196 -0.78 12.50 -1.30
CA THR A 196 -1.42 12.51 -2.61
C THR A 196 -1.73 11.10 -3.12
N HIS A 197 -0.82 10.14 -2.95
CA HIS A 197 -1.07 8.74 -3.32
C HIS A 197 -2.21 8.16 -2.51
N THR A 198 -2.28 8.42 -1.20
CA THR A 198 -3.39 7.95 -0.36
C THR A 198 -4.73 8.49 -0.86
N LEU A 199 -4.82 9.80 -1.10
CA LEU A 199 -6.05 10.44 -1.58
C LEU A 199 -6.47 9.92 -2.97
N LEU A 200 -5.53 9.81 -3.91
CA LEU A 200 -5.80 9.29 -5.25
C LEU A 200 -6.20 7.80 -5.23
N ASN A 201 -5.62 7.01 -4.32
CA ASN A 201 -5.91 5.57 -4.23
C ASN A 201 -7.35 5.29 -3.79
N HIS A 202 -7.96 6.14 -2.95
CA HIS A 202 -9.37 6.02 -2.57
C HIS A 202 -10.30 6.08 -3.79
N GLY A 203 -10.08 7.05 -4.69
CA GLY A 203 -10.85 7.17 -5.93
C GLY A 203 -10.58 6.01 -6.90
N ALA A 204 -9.32 5.63 -7.08
CA ALA A 204 -8.94 4.54 -7.98
C ALA A 204 -9.61 3.20 -7.60
N ARG A 205 -9.68 2.89 -6.29
CA ARG A 205 -10.28 1.66 -5.76
C ARG A 205 -11.75 1.48 -6.14
N LEU A 206 -12.52 2.57 -6.25
CA LEU A 206 -13.93 2.53 -6.67
C LEU A 206 -14.13 2.06 -8.11
N THR A 207 -13.06 2.01 -8.90
CA THR A 207 -13.06 1.52 -10.28
C THR A 207 -12.31 0.21 -10.47
N GLY A 208 -11.89 -0.43 -9.37
CA GLY A 208 -11.11 -1.66 -9.40
C GLY A 208 -9.64 -1.44 -9.80
N ARG A 209 -9.12 -0.22 -9.61
CA ARG A 209 -7.71 0.14 -9.79
C ARG A 209 -7.09 0.56 -8.46
N SER A 210 -5.81 0.88 -8.48
CA SER A 210 -5.06 1.46 -7.37
C SER A 210 -4.01 2.44 -7.89
N VAL A 211 -3.39 3.22 -7.01
CA VAL A 211 -2.19 3.99 -7.40
C VAL A 211 -1.07 3.06 -7.85
N VAL A 212 -0.92 1.89 -7.22
CA VAL A 212 0.01 0.84 -7.68
C VAL A 212 -0.22 0.47 -9.14
N TRP A 213 -1.48 0.33 -9.58
CA TRP A 213 -1.81 0.07 -10.99
C TRP A 213 -1.31 1.18 -11.92
N TYR A 214 -1.53 2.44 -11.55
CA TYR A 214 -1.08 3.57 -12.37
C TYR A 214 0.44 3.69 -12.39
N SER A 215 1.11 3.53 -11.24
CA SER A 215 2.57 3.53 -11.14
C SER A 215 3.19 2.37 -11.93
N ALA A 216 2.58 1.19 -11.88
CA ALA A 216 3.02 0.04 -12.66
C ALA A 216 2.84 0.28 -14.16
N TRP A 217 1.73 0.89 -14.57
CA TRP A 217 1.52 1.25 -15.96
C TRP A 217 2.55 2.28 -16.44
N ASP A 218 2.78 3.35 -15.69
CA ASP A 218 3.82 4.33 -16.00
C ASP A 218 5.19 3.66 -16.15
N GLY A 219 5.57 2.76 -15.23
CA GLY A 219 6.82 1.99 -15.33
C GLY A 219 6.90 1.12 -16.59
N ILE A 220 5.85 0.38 -16.94
CA ILE A 220 5.78 -0.43 -18.18
C ILE A 220 6.00 0.45 -19.41
N ARG A 221 5.41 1.65 -19.41
CA ARG A 221 5.50 2.63 -20.50
C ARG A 221 6.86 3.33 -20.54
N SER A 222 7.48 3.56 -19.39
CA SER A 222 8.88 3.99 -19.27
C SER A 222 9.84 2.95 -19.87
N ILE A 223 9.61 1.66 -19.65
CA ILE A 223 10.40 0.58 -20.29
C ILE A 223 10.17 0.58 -21.81
N ASP A 224 8.94 0.81 -22.28
CA ASP A 224 8.66 0.95 -23.72
C ASP A 224 9.46 2.11 -24.33
N TYR A 225 9.53 3.26 -23.65
CA TYR A 225 10.34 4.39 -24.11
C TYR A 225 11.83 4.05 -24.08
N LEU A 226 12.35 3.49 -22.98
CA LEU A 226 13.76 3.10 -22.85
C LEU A 226 14.18 2.16 -23.99
N LEU A 227 13.40 1.11 -24.24
CA LEU A 227 13.65 0.16 -25.33
C LEU A 227 13.37 0.73 -26.73
N SER A 228 12.81 1.94 -26.87
CA SER A 228 12.71 2.61 -28.18
C SER A 228 14.00 3.32 -28.59
N ARG A 229 14.93 3.54 -27.64
CA ARG A 229 16.17 4.29 -27.85
C ARG A 229 17.23 3.46 -28.58
N PRO A 230 17.88 3.98 -29.64
CA PRO A 230 18.96 3.27 -30.34
C PRO A 230 20.18 3.02 -29.44
N GLU A 231 20.38 3.83 -28.41
CA GLU A 231 21.46 3.70 -27.44
C GLU A 231 21.30 2.46 -26.54
N VAL A 232 20.13 1.83 -26.49
CA VAL A 232 19.83 0.70 -25.61
C VAL A 232 20.00 -0.65 -26.33
N ASP A 233 20.77 -1.54 -25.73
CA ASP A 233 20.99 -2.91 -26.17
C ASP A 233 19.76 -3.76 -25.83
N ARG A 234 18.90 -3.95 -26.84
CA ARG A 234 17.65 -4.71 -26.72
C ARG A 234 17.86 -6.22 -26.64
N SER A 235 19.08 -6.72 -26.86
CA SER A 235 19.40 -8.14 -26.67
C SER A 235 19.50 -8.51 -25.19
N LYS A 236 19.65 -7.52 -24.31
CA LYS A 236 19.75 -7.69 -22.86
C LYS A 236 18.43 -7.33 -22.17
N PRO A 237 18.14 -7.93 -21.00
CA PRO A 237 17.04 -7.47 -20.18
C PRO A 237 17.33 -6.08 -19.59
N VAL A 238 16.29 -5.40 -19.12
CA VAL A 238 16.40 -4.10 -18.45
C VAL A 238 16.72 -4.30 -16.97
N GLY A 239 17.73 -3.61 -16.45
CA GLY A 239 17.98 -3.53 -15.01
C GLY A 239 16.97 -2.60 -14.33
N MET A 240 16.66 -2.81 -13.04
CA MET A 240 15.79 -1.87 -12.32
C MET A 240 16.20 -1.65 -10.87
N THR A 241 16.24 -0.39 -10.44
CA THR A 241 16.49 -0.03 -9.03
C THR A 241 15.74 1.24 -8.65
N GLY A 242 15.69 1.52 -7.36
CA GLY A 242 15.05 2.68 -6.78
C GLY A 242 15.00 2.56 -5.26
N THR A 243 14.76 3.66 -4.58
CA THR A 243 14.79 3.73 -3.10
C THR A 243 13.47 4.21 -2.54
N SER A 244 13.05 3.68 -1.38
CA SER A 244 11.80 4.10 -0.72
C SER A 244 10.57 3.82 -1.60
N GLY A 245 9.75 4.81 -1.94
CA GLY A 245 8.73 4.68 -2.99
C GLY A 245 9.26 4.17 -4.34
N GLY A 246 10.54 4.39 -4.65
CA GLY A 246 11.22 3.80 -5.81
C GLY A 246 11.56 2.33 -5.60
N GLY A 247 11.88 1.94 -4.37
CA GLY A 247 12.04 0.55 -3.95
C GLY A 247 10.70 -0.19 -4.04
N THR A 248 9.61 0.44 -3.58
CA THR A 248 8.23 -0.04 -3.77
C THR A 248 7.91 -0.29 -5.24
N GLN A 249 8.14 0.70 -6.10
CA GLN A 249 7.89 0.58 -7.54
C GLN A 249 8.75 -0.52 -8.16
N THR A 250 10.03 -0.60 -7.80
CA THR A 250 10.94 -1.67 -8.23
C THR A 250 10.39 -3.04 -7.85
N THR A 251 9.94 -3.22 -6.60
CA THR A 251 9.39 -4.48 -6.11
C THR A 251 8.15 -4.92 -6.90
N PHE A 252 7.19 -4.03 -7.14
CA PHE A 252 5.99 -4.38 -7.92
C PHE A 252 6.29 -4.62 -9.41
N LEU A 253 7.11 -3.76 -10.03
CA LEU A 253 7.39 -3.84 -11.46
C LEU A 253 8.26 -5.03 -11.83
N MET A 254 9.30 -5.34 -11.04
CA MET A 254 10.19 -6.46 -11.32
C MET A 254 9.47 -7.82 -11.32
N ALA A 255 8.38 -7.92 -10.55
CA ALA A 255 7.52 -9.09 -10.48
C ALA A 255 6.47 -9.15 -11.61
N LEU A 256 6.20 -8.01 -12.26
CA LEU A 256 5.13 -7.83 -13.23
C LEU A 256 5.59 -7.91 -14.68
N ASP A 257 6.77 -7.35 -14.98
CA ASP A 257 7.26 -7.18 -16.35
C ASP A 257 8.50 -8.04 -16.60
N ASP A 258 8.32 -9.07 -17.44
CA ASP A 258 9.35 -10.04 -17.80
C ASP A 258 10.54 -9.44 -18.58
N ARG A 259 10.50 -8.17 -18.96
CA ARG A 259 11.66 -7.48 -19.54
C ARG A 259 12.68 -7.08 -18.48
N ILE A 260 12.29 -7.03 -17.21
CA ILE A 260 13.19 -6.68 -16.11
C ILE A 260 14.04 -7.90 -15.72
N GLY A 261 15.37 -7.75 -15.79
CA GLY A 261 16.36 -8.78 -15.48
C GLY A 261 16.87 -8.64 -14.04
N PRO A 262 18.08 -8.08 -13.80
CA PRO A 262 18.52 -7.79 -12.45
C PRO A 262 17.71 -6.64 -11.84
N ALA A 263 17.27 -6.82 -10.59
CA ALA A 263 16.58 -5.80 -9.83
C ALA A 263 17.24 -5.57 -8.48
N ALA A 264 17.21 -4.33 -7.99
CA ALA A 264 17.83 -3.96 -6.74
C ALA A 264 16.97 -2.93 -5.96
N PRO A 265 15.81 -3.34 -5.37
CA PRO A 265 14.99 -2.44 -4.57
C PRO A 265 15.70 -2.05 -3.26
N SER A 266 15.71 -0.76 -2.95
CA SER A 266 16.38 -0.19 -1.78
C SER A 266 15.38 0.40 -0.77
N CYS A 267 15.61 0.16 0.53
CA CYS A 267 14.92 0.80 1.65
C CYS A 267 13.39 0.73 1.56
N TYR A 268 12.85 -0.50 1.47
CA TYR A 268 11.40 -0.76 1.39
C TYR A 268 10.98 -2.16 1.89
N THR A 269 11.77 -3.17 1.54
CA THR A 269 11.43 -4.58 1.79
C THR A 269 11.44 -4.89 3.28
N MET A 270 10.32 -5.34 3.82
CA MET A 270 10.13 -5.77 5.21
C MET A 270 8.87 -6.66 5.25
N GLN A 271 8.53 -7.28 6.37
CA GLN A 271 7.22 -7.91 6.49
C GLN A 271 6.11 -6.86 6.44
N ARG A 272 5.11 -7.08 5.59
CA ARG A 272 4.00 -6.15 5.38
C ARG A 272 3.25 -5.83 6.67
N THR A 273 3.14 -6.79 7.59
CA THR A 273 2.36 -6.65 8.82
C THR A 273 3.11 -5.91 9.92
N ASP A 274 4.45 -5.96 9.90
CA ASP A 274 5.29 -5.19 10.81
C ASP A 274 5.17 -3.69 10.55
N LYS A 275 4.82 -3.25 9.34
CA LYS A 275 4.48 -1.83 9.07
C LYS A 275 3.40 -1.29 10.01
N PHE A 276 2.46 -2.14 10.39
CA PHE A 276 1.39 -1.73 11.30
C PHE A 276 1.88 -1.78 12.75
N ARG A 277 2.68 -2.78 13.13
CA ARG A 277 3.03 -3.07 14.53
C ARG A 277 4.25 -2.32 15.05
N GLY A 278 5.22 -2.13 14.18
CA GLY A 278 6.48 -1.50 14.50
C GLY A 278 6.41 0.02 14.37
N GLU A 279 7.58 0.62 14.26
CA GLU A 279 7.75 2.07 14.26
C GLU A 279 7.55 2.70 12.87
N SER A 280 7.51 1.86 11.82
CA SER A 280 7.32 2.26 10.43
C SER A 280 6.03 3.06 10.18
N GLY A 281 4.93 2.66 10.84
CA GLY A 281 3.60 3.22 10.64
C GLY A 281 2.90 2.83 9.32
N PRO A 282 1.60 3.21 9.18
CA PRO A 282 0.79 2.85 8.03
C PRO A 282 1.36 3.47 6.74
N SER A 283 1.32 2.70 5.66
CA SER A 283 1.90 3.12 4.38
C SER A 283 0.91 3.89 3.51
N ASP A 284 1.45 4.59 2.50
CA ASP A 284 0.65 5.37 1.58
C ASP A 284 -0.04 4.51 0.51
N GLY A 285 -0.87 5.17 -0.31
CA GLY A 285 -1.68 4.50 -1.33
C GLY A 285 -0.90 3.75 -2.42
N CYS A 286 0.41 4.02 -2.61
CA CYS A 286 1.23 3.34 -3.62
C CYS A 286 1.95 2.11 -3.08
N GLN A 287 1.81 1.78 -1.79
CA GLN A 287 2.46 0.64 -1.14
C GLN A 287 1.49 -0.53 -0.86
N HIS A 288 0.24 -0.44 -1.33
CA HIS A 288 -0.80 -1.41 -1.00
C HIS A 288 -1.67 -1.80 -2.18
N LEU A 289 -1.74 -3.11 -2.45
CA LEU A 289 -2.74 -3.73 -3.32
C LEU A 289 -3.84 -4.39 -2.48
N ALA A 290 -5.08 -4.25 -2.91
CA ALA A 290 -6.19 -4.89 -2.21
C ALA A 290 -6.09 -6.42 -2.41
N GLY A 291 -6.05 -7.16 -1.30
CA GLY A 291 -6.06 -8.63 -1.32
C GLY A 291 -4.69 -9.30 -1.14
N GLU A 292 -3.58 -8.57 -1.07
CA GLU A 292 -2.22 -9.16 -0.92
C GLU A 292 -2.16 -10.18 0.22
N GLY A 293 -2.56 -9.77 1.43
CA GLY A 293 -2.55 -10.66 2.60
C GLY A 293 -3.46 -11.89 2.44
N LEU A 294 -4.60 -11.76 1.75
CA LEU A 294 -5.50 -12.90 1.50
C LEU A 294 -4.87 -13.93 0.56
N HIS A 295 -4.05 -13.46 -0.39
CA HIS A 295 -3.29 -14.29 -1.31
C HIS A 295 -1.95 -14.74 -0.74
N GLY A 296 -1.59 -14.28 0.47
CA GLY A 296 -0.32 -14.63 1.11
C GLY A 296 0.88 -13.96 0.47
N ILE A 297 0.69 -12.78 -0.13
CA ILE A 297 1.76 -12.00 -0.75
C ILE A 297 2.29 -11.01 0.29
N ASP A 298 3.56 -11.16 0.61
CA ASP A 298 4.40 -10.26 1.39
C ASP A 298 5.44 -9.57 0.47
N HIS A 299 6.18 -8.57 0.96
CA HIS A 299 7.12 -7.81 0.15
C HIS A 299 8.17 -8.71 -0.52
N ILE A 300 8.69 -9.70 0.19
CA ILE A 300 9.71 -10.59 -0.38
C ILE A 300 9.15 -11.50 -1.48
N ASP A 301 7.86 -11.82 -1.45
CA ASP A 301 7.23 -12.74 -2.41
C ASP A 301 7.27 -12.21 -3.84
N TYR A 302 7.31 -10.89 -4.03
CA TYR A 302 7.56 -10.26 -5.33
C TYR A 302 8.92 -10.64 -5.91
N SER A 303 9.93 -10.86 -5.07
CA SER A 303 11.24 -11.40 -5.49
C SER A 303 11.17 -12.90 -5.79
N LEU A 304 10.31 -13.63 -5.08
CA LEU A 304 10.18 -15.08 -5.26
C LEU A 304 9.40 -15.43 -6.53
N MET A 305 8.28 -14.73 -6.81
CA MET A 305 7.39 -15.05 -7.93
C MET A 305 8.00 -14.81 -9.32
N ARG A 306 9.13 -14.09 -9.36
CA ARG A 306 9.93 -13.83 -10.57
C ARG A 306 11.17 -14.72 -10.69
N PHE A 307 11.32 -15.74 -9.84
CA PHE A 307 12.41 -16.70 -9.94
C PHE A 307 12.57 -17.24 -11.38
N PRO A 308 13.81 -17.39 -11.90
CA PRO A 308 15.11 -17.24 -11.24
C PRO A 308 15.72 -15.84 -11.45
N ARG A 309 14.96 -14.78 -11.69
CA ARG A 309 15.57 -13.49 -12.06
C ARG A 309 16.38 -12.88 -10.90
N PRO A 310 17.58 -12.32 -11.17
CA PRO A 310 18.45 -11.82 -10.10
C PRO A 310 17.83 -10.67 -9.32
N THR A 311 17.90 -10.73 -7.99
CA THR A 311 17.39 -9.69 -7.09
C THR A 311 18.36 -9.42 -5.94
N ALA A 312 18.70 -8.14 -5.69
CA ALA A 312 19.44 -7.71 -4.51
C ALA A 312 18.55 -6.81 -3.64
N ILE A 313 18.25 -7.22 -2.41
CA ILE A 313 17.57 -6.34 -1.46
C ILE A 313 18.63 -5.45 -0.80
N LEU A 314 18.48 -4.13 -0.90
CA LEU A 314 19.35 -3.20 -0.19
C LEU A 314 18.61 -2.51 0.95
N ALA A 315 19.17 -2.52 2.14
CA ALA A 315 18.57 -1.97 3.34
C ALA A 315 19.52 -1.00 4.06
N ALA A 316 18.94 -0.10 4.85
CA ALA A 316 19.66 0.76 5.77
C ALA A 316 19.33 0.30 7.20
N THR A 317 20.35 0.18 8.06
CA THR A 317 20.19 -0.40 9.40
C THR A 317 19.46 0.52 10.38
N GLN A 318 19.45 1.83 10.12
CA GLN A 318 18.81 2.86 10.94
C GLN A 318 17.60 3.49 10.21
N ASP A 319 16.98 2.72 9.31
CA ASP A 319 15.78 3.12 8.58
C ASP A 319 14.53 2.97 9.46
N PHE A 320 13.48 3.74 9.16
CA PHE A 320 12.14 3.48 9.68
C PHE A 320 11.55 2.21 9.08
N PHE A 321 12.01 1.75 7.91
CA PHE A 321 11.80 0.37 7.46
C PHE A 321 12.66 -0.57 8.29
N GLU A 322 12.06 -1.19 9.30
CA GLU A 322 12.77 -1.92 10.34
C GLU A 322 13.69 -3.02 9.79
N ILE A 323 14.96 -2.93 10.16
CA ILE A 323 16.00 -3.83 9.64
C ILE A 323 15.79 -5.27 10.06
N ASP A 324 15.28 -5.51 11.27
CA ASP A 324 15.04 -6.87 11.75
C ASP A 324 13.88 -7.55 10.99
N SER A 325 12.83 -6.79 10.66
CA SER A 325 11.74 -7.26 9.78
C SER A 325 12.26 -7.56 8.37
N THR A 326 13.18 -6.72 7.86
CA THR A 326 13.86 -6.94 6.57
C THR A 326 14.68 -8.23 6.59
N ARG A 327 15.49 -8.42 7.64
CA ARG A 327 16.34 -9.61 7.82
C ARG A 327 15.51 -10.88 7.92
N GLU A 328 14.34 -10.83 8.58
CA GLU A 328 13.45 -11.97 8.69
C GLU A 328 12.90 -12.39 7.33
N THR A 329 12.30 -11.46 6.58
CA THR A 329 11.70 -11.77 5.27
C THR A 329 12.75 -12.19 4.24
N VAL A 330 13.98 -11.66 4.31
CA VAL A 330 15.11 -12.08 3.47
C VAL A 330 15.50 -13.55 3.64
N ARG A 331 15.26 -14.16 4.81
CA ARG A 331 15.55 -15.59 5.03
C ARG A 331 14.72 -16.47 4.11
N ASP A 332 13.46 -16.11 3.87
CA ASP A 332 12.58 -16.83 2.94
C ASP A 332 13.18 -16.86 1.53
N ALA A 333 13.66 -15.71 1.03
CA ALA A 333 14.28 -15.65 -0.28
C ALA A 333 15.57 -16.46 -0.37
N LYS A 334 16.45 -16.36 0.64
CA LYS A 334 17.66 -17.19 0.68
C LYS A 334 17.33 -18.69 0.67
N ALA A 335 16.31 -19.11 1.43
CA ALA A 335 15.85 -20.50 1.46
C ALA A 335 15.31 -20.96 0.09
N VAL A 336 14.47 -20.14 -0.56
CA VAL A 336 13.89 -20.47 -1.87
C VAL A 336 14.94 -20.53 -2.98
N PHE A 337 15.79 -19.51 -3.10
CA PHE A 337 16.83 -19.48 -4.13
C PHE A 337 17.89 -20.58 -3.89
N GLY A 338 18.23 -20.87 -2.63
CA GLY A 338 19.11 -21.98 -2.26
C GLY A 338 18.52 -23.35 -2.59
N ALA A 339 17.25 -23.61 -2.23
CA ALA A 339 16.57 -24.87 -2.50
C ALA A 339 16.42 -25.16 -4.01
N LEU A 340 16.45 -24.14 -4.86
CA LEU A 340 16.40 -24.25 -6.31
C LEU A 340 17.77 -24.16 -7.00
N GLY A 341 18.87 -24.13 -6.23
CA GLY A 341 20.23 -24.14 -6.77
C GLY A 341 20.62 -22.87 -7.52
N GLN A 342 20.07 -21.71 -7.14
CA GLN A 342 20.34 -20.40 -7.75
C GLN A 342 20.65 -19.34 -6.67
N ALA A 343 21.38 -19.74 -5.62
CA ALA A 343 21.65 -18.87 -4.47
C ALA A 343 22.40 -17.57 -4.83
N ASP A 344 23.23 -17.62 -5.88
CA ASP A 344 23.96 -16.49 -6.45
C ASP A 344 23.04 -15.39 -7.00
N ARG A 345 21.80 -15.75 -7.39
CA ARG A 345 20.81 -14.83 -7.95
C ARG A 345 20.04 -14.02 -6.91
N PHE A 346 20.29 -14.25 -5.61
CA PHE A 346 19.69 -13.45 -4.56
C PHE A 346 20.75 -12.90 -3.60
N ALA A 347 20.75 -11.57 -3.44
CA ALA A 347 21.66 -10.89 -2.53
C ALA A 347 20.91 -10.03 -1.50
N PHE A 348 21.55 -9.79 -0.36
CA PHE A 348 21.09 -8.86 0.66
C PHE A 348 22.27 -7.99 1.08
N PHE A 349 22.10 -6.67 0.99
CA PHE A 349 23.11 -5.69 1.34
C PHE A 349 22.57 -4.73 2.41
N GLU A 350 23.37 -4.49 3.43
CA GLU A 350 23.06 -3.57 4.53
C GLU A 350 24.10 -2.44 4.54
N ALA A 351 23.62 -1.21 4.69
CA ALA A 351 24.47 -0.06 4.96
C ALA A 351 24.14 0.53 6.33
N ASP A 352 25.16 0.86 7.12
CA ASP A 352 24.98 1.53 8.41
C ASP A 352 24.67 3.02 8.21
N THR A 353 23.40 3.29 7.99
CA THR A 353 22.91 4.62 7.64
C THR A 353 21.40 4.71 7.88
N THR A 354 20.85 5.91 7.70
CA THR A 354 19.42 6.19 7.82
C THR A 354 18.70 5.97 6.48
N HIS A 355 17.40 6.29 6.42
CA HIS A 355 16.62 6.14 5.20
C HIS A 355 17.16 6.98 4.03
N GLY A 356 17.55 6.34 2.92
CA GLY A 356 17.98 7.08 1.73
C GLY A 356 18.72 6.24 0.71
N MET A 357 19.02 6.87 -0.44
CA MET A 357 19.82 6.27 -1.51
C MET A 357 21.29 6.65 -1.31
N HIS A 358 21.91 6.14 -0.25
CA HIS A 358 23.28 6.51 0.16
C HIS A 358 24.34 5.91 -0.75
N VAL A 359 25.60 6.35 -0.61
CA VAL A 359 26.72 5.90 -1.45
C VAL A 359 26.85 4.38 -1.50
N GLY A 360 26.69 3.69 -0.36
CA GLY A 360 26.72 2.23 -0.29
C GLY A 360 25.62 1.59 -1.16
N HIS A 361 24.39 2.10 -1.08
CA HIS A 361 23.28 1.62 -1.91
C HIS A 361 23.49 1.91 -3.40
N ARG A 362 24.01 3.08 -3.77
CA ARG A 362 24.28 3.46 -5.17
C ARG A 362 25.37 2.59 -5.79
N GLN A 363 26.46 2.38 -5.06
CA GLN A 363 27.55 1.50 -5.49
C GLN A 363 27.09 0.06 -5.62
N GLU A 364 26.38 -0.48 -4.63
CA GLU A 364 25.91 -1.87 -4.66
C GLU A 364 24.86 -2.10 -5.75
N ALA A 365 23.90 -1.18 -5.93
CA ALA A 365 22.94 -1.29 -7.02
C ALA A 365 23.66 -1.29 -8.39
N THR A 366 24.65 -0.42 -8.58
CA THR A 366 25.45 -0.37 -9.81
C THR A 366 26.26 -1.65 -10.01
N ARG A 367 26.92 -2.15 -8.95
CA ARG A 367 27.67 -3.41 -8.97
C ARG A 367 26.78 -4.59 -9.33
N TRP A 368 25.56 -4.66 -8.77
CA TRP A 368 24.58 -5.70 -9.08
C TRP A 368 24.15 -5.66 -10.55
N MET A 369 23.91 -4.47 -11.11
CA MET A 369 23.60 -4.34 -12.54
C MET A 369 24.79 -4.80 -13.41
N ARG A 370 26.03 -4.42 -13.08
CA ARG A 370 27.24 -4.85 -13.80
C ARG A 370 27.42 -6.36 -13.75
N GLN A 371 27.21 -6.98 -12.59
CA GLN A 371 27.35 -8.43 -12.42
C GLN A 371 26.46 -9.19 -13.42
N TRP A 372 25.21 -8.76 -13.59
CA TRP A 372 24.23 -9.52 -14.38
C TRP A 372 24.09 -9.07 -15.83
N LEU A 373 24.44 -7.83 -16.16
CA LEU A 373 24.34 -7.30 -17.53
C LEU A 373 25.68 -7.30 -18.27
N TYR A 374 26.80 -7.29 -17.55
CA TYR A 374 28.16 -7.31 -18.10
C TYR A 374 29.01 -8.51 -17.66
N ASN A 375 28.50 -9.38 -16.78
CA ASN A 375 29.28 -10.46 -16.17
C ASN A 375 30.51 -9.91 -15.41
N ASP A 376 30.34 -8.76 -14.76
CA ASP A 376 31.40 -8.06 -14.04
C ASP A 376 30.96 -7.72 -12.62
N SER A 377 31.49 -8.46 -11.64
CA SER A 377 31.17 -8.28 -10.22
C SER A 377 32.18 -7.39 -9.48
N SER A 378 33.07 -6.69 -10.19
CA SER A 378 34.07 -5.83 -9.56
C SER A 378 33.42 -4.70 -8.75
N PRO A 379 34.01 -4.31 -7.60
CA PRO A 379 33.48 -3.22 -6.79
C PRO A 379 33.31 -1.92 -7.61
N VAL A 380 32.27 -1.16 -7.30
CA VAL A 380 32.04 0.18 -7.85
C VAL A 380 32.43 1.20 -6.80
N THR A 381 33.26 2.17 -7.20
CA THR A 381 33.59 3.33 -6.38
C THR A 381 32.89 4.55 -6.98
N GLU A 382 32.08 5.24 -6.18
CA GLU A 382 31.46 6.48 -6.59
C GLU A 382 32.50 7.62 -6.69
N PRO A 383 32.60 8.34 -7.82
CA PRO A 383 33.43 9.54 -7.92
C PRO A 383 32.98 10.63 -6.94
N LYS A 384 33.94 11.37 -6.37
CA LYS A 384 33.67 12.42 -5.37
C LYS A 384 32.97 13.65 -5.96
N ASP A 385 33.06 13.83 -7.27
CA ASP A 385 32.74 15.06 -8.00
C ASP A 385 31.78 14.81 -9.18
N ILE A 386 30.76 13.98 -8.99
CA ILE A 386 29.67 13.86 -9.96
C ILE A 386 28.95 15.21 -10.07
N ARG A 387 29.08 15.88 -11.23
CA ARG A 387 28.35 17.11 -11.54
C ARG A 387 26.85 16.82 -11.49
N LEU A 388 26.10 17.55 -10.67
CA LEU A 388 24.65 17.52 -10.63
C LEU A 388 24.07 18.79 -11.27
N PHE A 389 22.81 18.72 -11.68
CA PHE A 389 22.08 19.85 -12.24
C PHE A 389 21.05 20.38 -11.25
N THR A 390 20.75 21.67 -11.38
CA THR A 390 19.67 22.31 -10.63
C THR A 390 18.30 21.84 -11.11
N ASP A 391 17.28 21.98 -10.25
CA ASP A 391 15.89 21.67 -10.60
C ASP A 391 15.44 22.40 -11.89
N ALA A 392 15.85 23.67 -12.06
CA ALA A 392 15.51 24.48 -13.24
C ALA A 392 16.13 23.94 -14.54
N GLU A 393 17.38 23.47 -14.49
CA GLU A 393 18.04 22.88 -15.66
C GLU A 393 17.34 21.58 -16.09
N LEU A 394 16.92 20.77 -15.11
CA LEU A 394 16.29 19.45 -15.29
C LEU A 394 14.80 19.50 -15.64
N GLN A 395 14.19 20.69 -15.60
CA GLN A 395 12.78 20.87 -15.89
C GLN A 395 12.46 20.46 -17.34
N VAL A 396 11.56 19.49 -17.51
CA VAL A 396 11.13 18.93 -18.79
C VAL A 396 10.05 19.80 -19.42
N THR A 397 9.11 20.26 -18.60
CA THR A 397 8.01 21.15 -18.95
C THR A 397 8.47 22.61 -18.90
N ARG A 398 7.75 23.53 -19.55
CA ARG A 398 8.04 24.96 -19.54
C ARG A 398 7.64 25.61 -18.21
N THR A 399 6.53 25.19 -17.61
CA THR A 399 6.03 25.77 -16.34
C THR A 399 6.42 24.98 -15.10
N GLY A 400 7.13 23.86 -15.27
CA GLY A 400 7.51 22.95 -14.18
C GLY A 400 6.37 22.06 -13.71
N GLN A 401 5.24 22.03 -14.43
CA GLN A 401 4.07 21.20 -14.14
C GLN A 401 3.33 20.86 -15.44
N VAL A 402 3.05 19.57 -15.65
CA VAL A 402 2.31 19.08 -16.83
C VAL A 402 0.90 19.67 -16.93
N HIS A 403 0.18 19.83 -15.81
CA HIS A 403 -1.19 20.34 -15.80
C HIS A 403 -1.30 21.82 -16.21
N ASN A 404 -0.19 22.57 -16.16
CA ASN A 404 -0.14 23.96 -16.59
C ASN A 404 0.23 24.11 -18.07
N ASP A 405 1.01 23.17 -18.61
CA ASP A 405 1.45 23.20 -20.02
C ASP A 405 0.50 22.46 -20.97
N PHE A 406 -0.30 21.53 -20.47
CA PHE A 406 -1.24 20.73 -21.26
C PHE A 406 -2.68 20.94 -20.76
N PRO A 407 -3.53 21.72 -21.48
CA PRO A 407 -4.89 22.02 -21.05
C PRO A 407 -5.81 20.80 -20.88
N ASP A 408 -5.49 19.69 -21.56
CA ASP A 408 -6.23 18.44 -21.55
C ASP A 408 -5.53 17.33 -20.74
N GLU A 409 -4.52 17.69 -19.94
CA GLU A 409 -3.84 16.76 -19.02
C GLU A 409 -4.86 16.07 -18.11
N ALA A 410 -4.88 14.75 -18.18
CA ALA A 410 -5.74 13.91 -17.39
C ALA A 410 -5.02 13.46 -16.13
N ASN A 411 -5.51 13.90 -14.98
CA ASN A 411 -5.02 13.38 -13.71
C ASN A 411 -5.67 12.00 -13.38
N VAL A 412 -5.19 11.34 -12.33
CA VAL A 412 -5.68 10.01 -11.92
C VAL A 412 -7.16 10.04 -11.53
N ALA A 413 -7.64 11.15 -10.95
CA ALA A 413 -9.05 11.30 -10.59
C ALA A 413 -9.94 11.41 -11.84
N ASP A 414 -9.55 12.18 -12.85
CA ASP A 414 -10.27 12.31 -14.13
C ASP A 414 -10.35 10.97 -14.87
N ILE A 415 -9.22 10.25 -14.93
CA ILE A 415 -9.16 8.92 -15.56
C ILE A 415 -10.10 7.95 -14.83
N SER A 416 -10.10 7.98 -13.49
CA SER A 416 -10.96 7.14 -12.67
C SER A 416 -12.44 7.53 -12.84
N LEU A 417 -12.77 8.82 -12.90
CA LEU A 417 -14.13 9.29 -13.13
C LEU A 417 -14.66 8.84 -14.50
N ARG A 418 -13.86 9.00 -15.57
CA ARG A 418 -14.23 8.52 -16.91
C ARG A 418 -14.46 7.01 -16.93
N LEU A 419 -13.65 6.25 -16.20
CA LEU A 419 -13.85 4.80 -16.06
C LEU A 419 -15.14 4.48 -15.28
N ALA A 420 -15.43 5.21 -14.20
CA ALA A 420 -16.67 5.06 -13.44
C ALA A 420 -17.91 5.31 -14.31
N SER A 421 -17.91 6.37 -15.12
CA SER A 421 -18.99 6.69 -16.07
C SER A 421 -19.17 5.58 -17.11
N ARG A 422 -18.08 5.08 -17.71
CA ARG A 422 -18.15 3.95 -18.67
C ARG A 422 -18.73 2.67 -18.05
N LEU A 423 -18.51 2.46 -16.75
CA LEU A 423 -19.00 1.29 -16.03
C LEU A 423 -20.44 1.45 -15.54
N GLU A 424 -21.03 2.64 -15.59
CA GLU A 424 -22.33 2.95 -14.97
C GLU A 424 -23.45 2.07 -15.51
N THR A 425 -23.64 2.03 -16.83
CA THR A 425 -24.71 1.22 -17.45
C THR A 425 -24.56 -0.26 -17.12
N LYS A 426 -23.33 -0.78 -17.13
CA LYS A 426 -23.05 -2.18 -16.78
C LYS A 426 -23.39 -2.46 -15.31
N ARG A 427 -23.05 -1.55 -14.41
CA ARG A 427 -23.36 -1.65 -12.97
C ARG A 427 -24.87 -1.59 -12.74
N ARG A 428 -25.59 -0.65 -13.35
CA ARG A 428 -27.06 -0.56 -13.26
C ARG A 428 -27.75 -1.84 -13.74
N ARG A 429 -27.33 -2.39 -14.88
CA ARG A 429 -27.84 -3.68 -15.40
C ARG A 429 -27.55 -4.84 -14.46
N PHE A 430 -26.34 -4.90 -13.90
CA PHE A 430 -25.96 -5.96 -12.94
C PHE A 430 -26.83 -5.92 -11.67
N TRP A 431 -27.11 -4.72 -11.14
CA TRP A 431 -27.99 -4.53 -10.00
C TRP A 431 -29.45 -4.88 -10.30
N ALA A 432 -29.99 -4.39 -11.42
CA ALA A 432 -31.37 -4.64 -11.81
C ALA A 432 -31.65 -6.12 -12.13
N GLY A 433 -30.66 -6.85 -12.66
CA GLY A 433 -30.83 -8.25 -13.06
C GLY A 433 -30.97 -9.22 -11.90
N ASN A 434 -30.13 -9.12 -10.85
CA ASN A 434 -30.24 -9.96 -9.67
C ASN A 434 -29.65 -9.25 -8.43
N PRO A 435 -30.49 -8.55 -7.64
CA PRO A 435 -30.04 -7.81 -6.46
C PRO A 435 -29.33 -8.69 -5.42
N ALA A 436 -29.74 -9.94 -5.23
CA ALA A 436 -29.10 -10.86 -4.29
C ALA A 436 -27.67 -11.21 -4.72
N LYS A 437 -27.46 -11.50 -6.00
CA LYS A 437 -26.13 -11.71 -6.58
C LYS A 437 -25.26 -10.46 -6.51
N ALA A 438 -25.85 -9.28 -6.72
CA ALA A 438 -25.14 -8.01 -6.60
C ALA A 438 -24.70 -7.74 -5.15
N LEU A 439 -25.58 -7.92 -4.18
CA LEU A 439 -25.25 -7.82 -2.75
C LEU A 439 -24.18 -8.84 -2.33
N ALA A 440 -24.26 -10.08 -2.80
CA ALA A 440 -23.23 -11.09 -2.54
C ALA A 440 -21.87 -10.65 -3.10
N LYS A 441 -21.84 -10.06 -4.31
CA LYS A 441 -20.61 -9.53 -4.90
C LYS A 441 -20.07 -8.34 -4.09
N VAL A 442 -20.92 -7.42 -3.62
CA VAL A 442 -20.50 -6.31 -2.75
C VAL A 442 -19.88 -6.86 -1.47
N ARG A 443 -20.55 -7.78 -0.78
CA ARG A 443 -20.04 -8.43 0.44
C ARG A 443 -18.65 -9.02 0.22
N LYS A 444 -18.46 -9.78 -0.87
CA LYS A 444 -17.16 -10.33 -1.24
C LYS A 444 -16.10 -9.24 -1.45
N LEU A 445 -16.43 -8.14 -2.14
CA LEU A 445 -15.47 -7.06 -2.43
C LEU A 445 -15.04 -6.28 -1.18
N ILE A 446 -15.93 -6.13 -0.20
CA ILE A 446 -15.59 -5.47 1.09
C ILE A 446 -15.07 -6.46 2.14
N GLY A 447 -14.79 -7.71 1.75
CA GLY A 447 -14.22 -8.72 2.64
C GLY A 447 -15.18 -9.30 3.69
N LEU A 448 -16.50 -9.18 3.49
CA LEU A 448 -17.47 -9.82 4.37
C LEU A 448 -17.64 -11.30 4.02
N PRO A 449 -17.67 -12.21 5.01
CA PRO A 449 -17.91 -13.63 4.77
C PRO A 449 -19.32 -13.87 4.21
N GLU A 450 -19.46 -14.89 3.35
CA GLU A 450 -20.74 -15.25 2.74
C GLU A 450 -21.79 -15.67 3.78
N ASN A 451 -21.34 -16.41 4.80
CA ASN A 451 -22.15 -16.82 5.95
C ASN A 451 -21.70 -16.04 7.17
N LEU A 452 -22.57 -15.14 7.64
CA LEU A 452 -22.33 -14.40 8.87
C LEU A 452 -22.81 -15.23 10.06
N PRO A 453 -21.99 -15.41 11.12
CA PRO A 453 -22.47 -16.02 12.36
C PRO A 453 -23.68 -15.25 12.92
N GLN A 454 -24.54 -15.94 13.65
CA GLN A 454 -25.69 -15.31 14.30
C GLN A 454 -25.22 -14.18 15.22
N THR A 455 -25.79 -12.99 15.02
CA THR A 455 -25.54 -11.84 15.88
C THR A 455 -26.21 -12.04 17.24
N ARG A 456 -25.42 -12.01 18.30
CA ARG A 456 -25.91 -11.93 19.68
C ARG A 456 -26.05 -10.46 20.07
N VAL A 457 -27.18 -10.14 20.69
CA VAL A 457 -27.46 -8.81 21.22
C VAL A 457 -27.25 -8.86 22.73
N LYS A 458 -26.22 -8.18 23.23
CA LYS A 458 -26.03 -7.98 24.67
C LYS A 458 -26.64 -6.64 25.06
N ARG A 459 -27.72 -6.66 25.81
CA ARG A 459 -28.32 -5.44 26.36
C ARG A 459 -27.45 -4.90 27.50
N GLY A 460 -27.17 -3.61 27.47
CA GLY A 460 -26.49 -2.87 28.52
C GLY A 460 -27.49 -2.13 29.41
N SER A 461 -27.00 -1.08 30.08
CA SER A 461 -27.85 -0.20 30.89
C SER A 461 -28.79 0.64 30.02
N GLN A 462 -29.81 1.22 30.66
CA GLN A 462 -30.75 2.14 30.04
C GLN A 462 -30.53 3.53 30.64
N ALA A 463 -30.74 4.55 29.82
CA ALA A 463 -30.75 5.94 30.26
C ALA A 463 -32.07 6.59 29.83
N GLN A 464 -32.45 7.67 30.51
CA GLN A 464 -33.64 8.44 30.21
C GLN A 464 -33.26 9.91 30.08
N THR A 465 -33.73 10.54 29.01
CA THR A 465 -33.70 11.99 28.79
C THR A 465 -35.12 12.50 28.68
N ASP A 466 -35.29 13.82 28.68
CA ASP A 466 -36.62 14.47 28.53
C ASP A 466 -37.34 14.07 27.23
N TRP A 467 -36.59 13.69 26.19
CA TRP A 467 -37.10 13.45 24.84
C TRP A 467 -36.94 12.01 24.35
N ALA A 468 -36.21 11.16 25.07
CA ALA A 468 -36.05 9.75 24.70
C ALA A 468 -35.64 8.84 25.87
N ARG A 469 -36.15 7.61 25.82
CA ARG A 469 -35.55 6.44 26.48
C ARG A 469 -34.43 5.90 25.60
N ILE A 470 -33.27 5.64 26.19
CA ILE A 470 -32.07 5.21 25.49
C ILE A 470 -31.67 3.82 25.98
N ASP A 471 -31.75 2.85 25.08
CA ASP A 471 -31.29 1.49 25.33
C ASP A 471 -29.88 1.32 24.77
N LYS A 472 -28.92 0.99 25.64
CA LYS A 472 -27.57 0.61 25.23
C LYS A 472 -27.54 -0.86 24.90
N PHE A 473 -26.88 -1.23 23.81
CA PHE A 473 -26.63 -2.63 23.51
C PHE A 473 -25.41 -2.79 22.64
N THR A 474 -24.86 -3.99 22.69
CA THR A 474 -23.75 -4.40 21.85
C THR A 474 -24.22 -5.49 20.91
N LEU A 475 -23.94 -5.33 19.63
CA LEU A 475 -24.08 -6.36 18.62
C LEU A 475 -22.76 -7.12 18.53
N GLN A 476 -22.78 -8.43 18.72
CA GLN A 476 -21.56 -9.23 18.65
C GLN A 476 -21.77 -10.53 17.90
N ARG A 477 -20.84 -10.84 17.00
CA ARG A 477 -20.72 -12.14 16.33
C ARG A 477 -19.50 -12.87 16.88
N ALA A 478 -19.51 -14.20 16.82
CA ALA A 478 -18.36 -15.00 17.22
C ALA A 478 -17.14 -14.64 16.35
N GLY A 479 -16.02 -14.30 16.99
CA GLY A 479 -14.77 -13.92 16.31
C GLY A 479 -14.69 -12.48 15.81
N ASP A 480 -15.76 -11.69 15.97
CA ASP A 480 -15.80 -10.27 15.55
C ASP A 480 -15.69 -9.32 16.74
N MET A 481 -15.30 -8.08 16.44
CA MET A 481 -15.35 -6.99 17.41
C MET A 481 -16.81 -6.67 17.82
N PRO A 482 -17.05 -6.31 19.09
CA PRO A 482 -18.34 -5.80 19.51
C PRO A 482 -18.65 -4.47 18.79
N VAL A 483 -19.86 -4.34 18.24
CA VAL A 483 -20.36 -3.09 17.67
C VAL A 483 -21.31 -2.46 18.69
N PRO A 484 -20.92 -1.35 19.35
CA PRO A 484 -21.80 -0.66 20.27
C PRO A 484 -22.88 0.11 19.52
N ALA A 485 -24.08 0.12 20.07
CA ALA A 485 -25.23 0.81 19.52
C ALA A 485 -26.11 1.42 20.62
N LEU A 486 -26.79 2.50 20.25
CA LEU A 486 -27.80 3.18 21.06
C LEU A 486 -29.14 3.13 20.32
N LEU A 487 -30.20 2.74 21.02
CA LEU A 487 -31.56 2.80 20.51
C LEU A 487 -32.33 3.86 21.29
N PHE A 488 -32.67 4.94 20.60
CA PHE A 488 -33.49 6.02 21.12
C PHE A 488 -34.97 5.71 20.83
N ARG A 489 -35.81 5.79 21.85
CA ARG A 489 -37.27 5.63 21.74
C ARG A 489 -37.97 6.84 22.35
N PRO A 490 -39.13 7.26 21.83
CA PRO A 490 -39.93 8.30 22.46
C PRO A 490 -40.22 7.98 23.94
N PRO A 491 -40.33 8.99 24.82
CA PRO A 491 -40.69 8.79 26.21
C PRO A 491 -42.15 8.29 26.30
N GLY A 492 -42.40 7.30 27.15
CA GLY A 492 -43.72 6.67 27.33
C GLY A 492 -43.86 5.28 26.71
N ASN A 493 -44.98 4.61 27.00
CA ASN A 493 -45.26 3.26 26.51
C ASN A 493 -46.10 3.37 25.24
N THR A 494 -45.47 3.45 24.07
CA THR A 494 -46.20 3.47 22.79
C THR A 494 -46.62 2.04 22.44
N SER A 495 -47.92 1.74 22.51
CA SER A 495 -48.49 0.46 22.04
C SER A 495 -48.47 0.32 20.51
N GLN A 496 -48.12 1.38 19.78
CA GLN A 496 -47.95 1.39 18.34
C GLN A 496 -46.56 0.91 17.92
N ALA A 497 -46.52 0.20 16.78
CA ALA A 497 -45.27 -0.06 16.08
C ALA A 497 -44.66 1.26 15.58
N LEU A 498 -43.37 1.44 15.81
CA LEU A 498 -42.62 2.62 15.36
C LEU A 498 -41.74 2.24 14.17
N ASP A 499 -41.60 3.16 13.23
CA ASP A 499 -40.57 3.06 12.19
C ASP A 499 -39.17 3.21 12.80
N VAL A 500 -38.21 2.45 12.26
CA VAL A 500 -36.83 2.44 12.76
C VAL A 500 -35.91 3.09 11.73
N VAL A 501 -35.15 4.08 12.19
CA VAL A 501 -34.10 4.74 11.39
C VAL A 501 -32.75 4.32 11.94
N ILE A 502 -31.87 3.82 11.06
CA ILE A 502 -30.46 3.59 11.39
C ILE A 502 -29.70 4.87 11.05
N TYR A 503 -29.13 5.52 12.05
CA TYR A 503 -28.31 6.71 11.88
C TYR A 503 -26.83 6.40 12.16
N ALA A 504 -25.97 6.67 11.18
CA ALA A 504 -24.53 6.48 11.29
C ALA A 504 -23.80 7.81 11.03
N ASP A 505 -23.12 8.36 12.04
CA ASP A 505 -22.28 9.56 11.95
C ASP A 505 -20.80 9.16 11.98
N GLY A 506 -20.01 9.65 11.03
CA GLY A 506 -18.56 9.40 10.96
C GLY A 506 -17.78 9.95 12.17
N ARG A 507 -18.38 10.87 12.95
CA ARG A 507 -17.83 11.39 14.21
C ARG A 507 -18.22 10.54 15.44
N GLY A 508 -19.00 9.47 15.22
CA GLY A 508 -19.42 8.53 16.26
C GLY A 508 -20.75 8.87 16.95
N MET A 509 -21.25 7.92 17.73
CA MET A 509 -22.59 7.99 18.36
C MET A 509 -22.78 9.17 19.31
N ARG A 510 -21.70 9.63 19.97
CA ARG A 510 -21.75 10.80 20.86
C ARG A 510 -22.06 12.09 20.09
N SER A 511 -21.41 12.28 18.94
CA SER A 511 -21.69 13.42 18.05
C SER A 511 -23.12 13.37 17.54
N ALA A 512 -23.54 12.19 17.08
CA ALA A 512 -24.91 11.95 16.61
C ALA A 512 -25.97 12.35 17.64
N ALA A 513 -25.83 11.87 18.88
CA ALA A 513 -26.79 12.13 19.95
C ALA A 513 -26.81 13.60 20.42
N THR A 514 -25.70 14.32 20.28
CA THR A 514 -25.61 15.73 20.68
C THR A 514 -26.26 16.67 19.65
N LEU A 515 -26.16 16.33 18.36
CA LEU A 515 -26.77 17.10 17.27
C LEU A 515 -28.29 16.96 17.24
N THR A 516 -28.81 15.77 17.54
CA THR A 516 -30.26 15.53 17.67
C THR A 516 -30.86 16.27 18.87
N ALA A 517 -30.14 16.35 20.00
CA ALA A 517 -30.60 17.11 21.17
C ALA A 517 -30.74 18.63 20.93
N ARG A 518 -29.95 19.19 20.01
CA ARG A 518 -30.00 20.63 19.62
C ARG A 518 -31.01 20.92 18.51
N SER A 519 -31.40 19.92 17.72
CA SER A 519 -32.37 20.05 16.64
C SER A 519 -33.74 19.56 17.10
N ARG A 520 -34.33 20.24 18.09
CA ARG A 520 -35.69 19.96 18.63
C ARG A 520 -36.84 20.27 17.65
N ASN A 521 -36.59 20.30 16.34
CA ASN A 521 -37.57 20.58 15.28
C ASN A 521 -37.46 19.53 14.16
N TRP A 522 -37.72 18.26 14.47
CA TRP A 522 -38.02 17.22 13.49
C TRP A 522 -39.36 16.59 13.82
#